data_AF-A0A965L9N0-F1
#
_entry.id   AF-A0A965L9N0-F1
#
_cell.length_a   1.000
_cell.length_b   1.000
_cell.length_c   1.000
_cell.angle_alpha   90.00
_cell.angle_beta   90.00
_cell.angle_gamma   90.00
#
_symmetry.space_group_name_H-M   'P 1'
#
loop_
_entity.id
_entity.type
_entity.pdbx_description
1 polymer ?
#
loop_
_entity_poly.entity_id
_entity_poly.type
_entity_poly.pdbx_seq_one_letter_code
_entity_poly.pdbx_strand_id
1 'polypeptide(L)'
;MPASENYKGSQQLTSATDTTNALNFMIRMIMGQMATATVVKVLAVSNAGGVSAVGTVDVLPLVAQIDGAGKATPHAPIYGLPYMRLQGGADAVILDPKVDDIGLAVFASRDISAVKATKAAANPGSFRQFSLSDGLYIGGFLNGVPTQYVRFSTTGVEIVTPGVVNVQAGGTVTITSPNMRLVGPVHVTGALTGDSTAAFTGAVSGDGRSLTTHKHTGVTVGGGNTGGSIP
;
A
#
# COMPACT_ATOMS: atom_id res chain seq x y z
N MET A 1 -3.19 39.41 40.62
CA MET A 1 -2.57 38.61 39.55
C MET A 1 -3.50 37.46 39.24
N PRO A 2 -3.96 37.26 38.00
CA PRO A 2 -4.89 36.17 37.71
C PRO A 2 -4.14 34.86 37.84
N ALA A 3 -4.76 33.89 38.52
CA ALA A 3 -4.20 32.56 38.75
C ALA A 3 -3.81 31.92 37.42
N SER A 4 -2.58 31.41 37.34
CA SER A 4 -2.15 30.51 36.27
C SER A 4 -3.21 29.43 36.11
N GLU A 5 -3.69 29.20 34.89
CA GLU A 5 -4.50 28.02 34.55
C GLU A 5 -3.69 26.79 34.92
N ASN A 6 -3.89 26.30 36.14
CA ASN A 6 -3.18 25.16 36.67
C ASN A 6 -3.63 23.93 35.88
N TYR A 7 -2.70 23.33 35.15
CA TYR A 7 -2.85 21.98 34.62
C TYR A 7 -3.28 21.05 35.78
N LYS A 8 -4.55 20.66 35.80
CA LYS A 8 -5.07 19.73 36.81
C LYS A 8 -4.68 18.33 36.39
N GLY A 9 -3.79 17.69 37.15
CA GLY A 9 -3.44 16.28 36.96
C GLY A 9 -4.66 15.37 37.16
N SER A 10 -4.58 14.11 36.72
CA SER A 10 -5.67 13.12 36.81
C SER A 10 -5.95 12.60 38.23
N GLN A 11 -5.62 13.37 39.27
CA GLN A 11 -5.75 12.98 40.66
C GLN A 11 -7.22 12.94 41.08
N GLN A 12 -7.66 11.79 41.61
CA GLN A 12 -8.98 11.64 42.19
C GLN A 12 -8.96 12.03 43.67
N LEU A 13 -10.11 12.42 44.23
CA LEU A 13 -10.26 12.82 45.64
C LEU A 13 -9.74 11.77 46.64
N THR A 14 -9.77 10.49 46.27
CA THR A 14 -9.29 9.37 47.11
C THR A 14 -7.82 9.01 46.91
N SER A 15 -7.15 9.61 45.91
CA SER A 15 -5.76 9.28 45.54
C SER A 15 -4.74 9.66 46.61
N ALA A 16 -5.09 10.54 47.55
CA ALA A 16 -4.24 10.94 48.67
C ALA A 16 -4.69 10.35 50.03
N THR A 17 -5.73 9.50 50.04
CA THR A 17 -6.37 9.05 51.29
C THR A 17 -5.63 7.87 51.94
N ASP A 18 -4.82 7.13 51.19
CA ASP A 18 -4.00 6.02 51.69
C ASP A 18 -2.74 5.85 50.82
N THR A 19 -1.67 5.33 51.40
CA THR A 19 -0.38 5.00 50.75
C THR A 19 -0.55 4.10 49.53
N THR A 20 -1.44 3.09 49.61
CA THR A 20 -1.78 2.23 48.47
C THR A 20 -2.46 3.00 47.35
N ASN A 21 -3.36 3.94 47.67
CA ASN A 21 -4.04 4.77 46.69
C ASN A 21 -3.07 5.78 46.03
N ALA A 22 -2.12 6.32 46.79
CA ALA A 22 -1.07 7.18 46.29
C ALA A 22 -0.10 6.43 45.36
N LEU A 23 0.32 5.21 45.74
CA LEU A 23 1.13 4.33 44.89
C LEU A 23 0.39 3.96 43.59
N ASN A 24 -0.87 3.56 43.68
CA ASN A 24 -1.70 3.26 42.50
C ASN A 24 -1.84 4.47 41.57
N PHE A 25 -1.98 5.67 42.12
CA PHE A 25 -2.02 6.90 41.33
C PHE A 25 -0.69 7.18 40.62
N MET A 26 0.45 7.05 41.32
CA MET A 26 1.77 7.22 40.71
C MET A 26 2.02 6.20 39.59
N ILE A 27 1.66 4.93 39.81
CA ILE A 27 1.79 3.87 38.79
C ILE A 27 0.95 4.21 37.55
N ARG A 28 -0.30 4.67 37.73
CA ARG A 28 -1.16 5.10 36.60
C ARG A 28 -0.59 6.30 35.87
N MET A 29 0.00 7.26 36.58
CA MET A 29 0.69 8.40 35.96
C MET A 29 1.88 7.96 35.11
N ILE A 30 2.73 7.07 35.63
CA ILE A 30 3.88 6.53 34.89
C ILE A 30 3.42 5.76 33.65
N MET A 31 2.42 4.87 33.79
CA MET A 31 1.87 4.13 32.66
C MET A 31 1.24 5.05 31.61
N GLY A 32 0.58 6.14 32.03
CA GLY A 32 -0.01 7.12 31.12
C GLY A 32 1.00 7.92 30.30
N GLN A 33 2.27 7.93 30.69
CA GLN A 33 3.36 8.58 29.94
C GLN A 33 4.03 7.66 28.91
N MET A 34 3.75 6.34 28.94
CA MET A 34 4.36 5.38 28.05
C MET A 34 3.69 5.40 26.67
N ALA A 35 4.42 5.80 25.63
CA ALA A 35 3.95 5.59 24.27
C ALA A 35 4.06 4.10 23.89
N THR A 36 2.95 3.50 23.49
CA THR A 36 2.88 2.08 23.12
C THR A 36 2.43 1.94 21.66
N ALA A 37 1.16 2.24 21.38
CA ALA A 37 0.64 2.38 20.04
C ALA A 37 -0.49 3.41 20.03
N THR A 38 -0.64 4.14 18.93
CA THR A 38 -1.75 5.07 18.75
C THR A 38 -2.17 5.16 17.29
N VAL A 39 -3.44 5.50 17.06
CA VAL A 39 -3.98 5.74 15.72
C VAL A 39 -3.52 7.11 15.25
N VAL A 40 -2.94 7.17 14.06
CA VAL A 40 -2.35 8.38 13.49
C VAL A 40 -2.82 8.61 12.06
N LYS A 41 -2.81 9.87 11.63
CA LYS A 41 -3.00 10.26 10.23
C LYS A 41 -1.68 10.73 9.62
N VAL A 42 -1.39 10.30 8.40
CA VAL A 42 -0.19 10.71 7.65
C VAL A 42 -0.35 12.16 7.17
N LEU A 43 0.65 12.98 7.46
CA LEU A 43 0.76 14.38 7.03
C LEU A 43 1.70 14.54 5.85
N ALA A 44 2.81 13.80 5.84
CA ALA A 44 3.81 13.84 4.78
C ALA A 44 4.46 12.47 4.59
N VAL A 45 4.96 12.22 3.38
CA VAL A 45 5.65 10.98 3.01
C VAL A 45 6.95 11.35 2.32
N SER A 46 8.05 10.71 2.72
CA SER A 46 9.39 10.99 2.18
C SER A 46 9.62 10.52 0.74
N ASN A 47 8.79 9.62 0.22
CA ASN A 47 8.85 9.13 -1.15
C ASN A 47 7.44 9.02 -1.76
N ALA A 48 7.37 8.94 -3.09
CA ALA A 48 6.12 9.05 -3.85
C ALA A 48 5.71 7.73 -4.56
N GLY A 49 6.07 6.56 -4.01
CA GLY A 49 5.74 5.27 -4.62
C GLY A 49 6.71 4.88 -5.73
N GLY A 50 7.73 4.08 -5.41
CA GLY A 50 8.72 3.59 -6.38
C GLY A 50 9.61 2.48 -5.83
N VAL A 51 10.37 1.84 -6.72
CA VAL A 51 11.37 0.81 -6.37
C VAL A 51 12.59 1.50 -5.76
N SER A 52 12.47 1.84 -4.49
CA SER A 52 13.48 2.52 -3.67
C SER A 52 13.66 1.83 -2.32
N ALA A 53 14.58 2.30 -1.48
CA ALA A 53 14.54 1.95 -0.06
C ALA A 53 13.21 2.42 0.57
N VAL A 54 12.82 1.76 1.66
CA VAL A 54 11.65 2.15 2.46
C VAL A 54 11.83 3.57 3.00
N GLY A 55 10.76 4.36 2.95
CA GLY A 55 10.77 5.74 3.41
C GLY A 55 10.26 5.90 4.84
N THR A 56 10.08 7.17 5.21
CA THR A 56 9.44 7.63 6.43
C THR A 56 8.15 8.41 6.14
N VAL A 57 7.29 8.48 7.16
CA VAL A 57 6.10 9.34 7.23
C VAL A 57 6.17 10.27 8.43
N ASP A 58 5.59 11.45 8.27
CA ASP A 58 5.25 12.35 9.36
C ASP A 58 3.77 12.17 9.67
N VAL A 59 3.42 12.06 10.95
CA VAL A 59 2.09 11.63 11.38
C VAL A 59 1.54 12.47 12.52
N LEU A 60 0.22 12.56 12.61
CA LEU A 60 -0.51 13.22 13.68
C LEU A 60 -1.36 12.20 14.46
N PRO A 61 -1.15 12.01 15.77
CA PRO A 61 -2.06 11.21 16.59
C PRO A 61 -3.49 11.76 16.57
N LEU A 62 -4.46 10.87 16.36
CA LEU A 62 -5.88 11.23 16.23
C LEU A 62 -6.64 11.22 17.56
N VAL A 63 -6.12 10.53 18.58
CA VAL A 63 -6.69 10.54 19.93
C VAL A 63 -6.01 11.66 20.73
N ALA A 64 -6.79 12.64 21.19
CA ALA A 64 -6.29 13.77 21.96
C ALA A 64 -5.95 13.37 23.41
N GLN A 65 -5.01 14.09 24.02
CA GLN A 65 -4.73 13.97 25.45
C GLN A 65 -5.84 14.64 26.25
N ILE A 66 -6.32 14.00 27.32
CA ILE A 66 -7.35 14.56 28.20
C ILE A 66 -6.69 14.91 29.55
N ASP A 67 -6.89 16.13 30.03
CA ASP A 67 -6.42 16.55 31.35
C ASP A 67 -7.36 16.09 32.49
N GLY A 68 -7.00 16.34 33.75
CA GLY A 68 -7.82 15.98 34.91
C GLY A 68 -9.16 16.72 35.01
N ALA A 69 -9.39 17.74 34.18
CA ALA A 69 -10.66 18.46 34.06
C ALA A 69 -11.49 17.99 32.84
N GLY A 70 -11.02 17.00 32.09
CA GLY A 70 -11.71 16.49 30.90
C GLY A 70 -11.46 17.32 29.63
N LYS A 71 -10.52 18.27 29.64
CA LYS A 71 -10.22 19.11 28.48
C LYS A 71 -9.25 18.40 27.54
N ALA A 72 -9.63 18.34 26.26
CA ALA A 72 -8.80 17.75 25.21
C ALA A 72 -7.70 18.70 24.75
N THR A 73 -6.48 18.19 24.61
CA THR A 73 -5.32 18.87 24.02
C THR A 73 -4.81 18.04 22.84
N PRO A 74 -4.72 18.59 21.62
CA PRO A 74 -4.22 17.86 20.46
C PRO A 74 -2.73 17.56 20.58
N HIS A 75 -2.30 16.44 20.01
CA HIS A 75 -0.88 16.12 19.92
C HIS A 75 -0.17 16.97 18.87
N ALA A 76 1.14 17.16 19.05
CA ALA A 76 2.00 17.68 18.00
C ALA A 76 2.30 16.58 16.95
N PRO A 77 2.63 16.96 15.69
CA PRO A 77 3.12 16.02 14.70
C PRO A 77 4.37 15.27 15.18
N ILE A 78 4.44 13.99 14.82
CA ILE A 78 5.59 13.11 15.04
C ILE A 78 6.25 12.88 13.69
N TYR A 79 7.55 13.14 13.61
CA TYR A 79 8.28 13.17 12.34
C TYR A 79 9.13 11.92 12.13
N GLY A 80 9.26 11.51 10.87
CA GLY A 80 10.28 10.54 10.45
C GLY A 80 10.06 9.11 10.94
N LEU A 81 8.81 8.65 11.05
CA LEU A 81 8.52 7.26 11.37
C LEU A 81 8.73 6.41 10.11
N PRO A 82 9.64 5.41 10.12
CA PRO A 82 9.72 4.44 9.03
C PRO A 82 8.38 3.72 8.89
N TYR A 83 7.87 3.60 7.67
CA TYR A 83 6.71 2.76 7.39
C TYR A 83 7.17 1.37 6.94
N MET A 84 6.26 0.40 6.93
CA MET A 84 6.55 -0.98 6.53
C MET A 84 6.25 -1.21 5.04
N ARG A 85 7.13 -1.95 4.34
CA ARG A 85 6.80 -2.70 3.12
C ARG A 85 6.86 -4.18 3.44
N LEU A 86 5.97 -4.98 2.84
CA LEU A 86 6.08 -6.43 2.95
C LEU A 86 7.24 -6.89 2.06
N GLN A 87 8.40 -7.14 2.67
CA GLN A 87 9.65 -7.40 1.96
C GLN A 87 10.42 -8.57 2.58
N GLY A 88 11.01 -9.41 1.72
CA GLY A 88 11.96 -10.46 2.09
C GLY A 88 13.14 -10.46 1.12
N GLY A 89 14.36 -10.20 1.62
CA GLY A 89 15.52 -10.03 0.74
C GLY A 89 15.31 -8.91 -0.29
N ALA A 90 15.45 -9.25 -1.57
CA ALA A 90 15.24 -8.33 -2.70
C ALA A 90 13.76 -8.29 -3.18
N ASP A 91 12.90 -9.16 -2.68
CA ASP A 91 11.51 -9.30 -3.10
C ASP A 91 10.59 -8.46 -2.21
N ALA A 92 9.67 -7.70 -2.80
CA ALA A 92 8.78 -6.82 -2.05
C ALA A 92 7.40 -6.63 -2.68
N VAL A 93 6.38 -6.49 -1.83
CA VAL A 93 5.10 -5.84 -2.17
C VAL A 93 5.21 -4.38 -1.74
N ILE A 94 5.20 -3.49 -2.74
CA ILE A 94 5.34 -2.05 -2.53
C ILE A 94 3.95 -1.42 -2.52
N LEU A 95 3.49 -1.05 -1.32
CA LEU A 95 2.28 -0.28 -1.09
C LEU A 95 2.63 0.86 -0.12
N ASP A 96 3.13 1.95 -0.67
CA ASP A 96 3.58 3.10 0.11
C ASP A 96 2.38 3.91 0.63
N PRO A 97 2.41 4.39 1.88
CA PRO A 97 1.36 5.25 2.42
C PRO A 97 1.29 6.57 1.65
N LYS A 98 0.13 7.21 1.69
CA LYS A 98 -0.14 8.53 1.13
C LYS A 98 -0.55 9.51 2.21
N VAL A 99 -0.46 10.79 1.90
CA VAL A 99 -1.02 11.85 2.76
C VAL A 99 -2.50 11.57 3.02
N ASP A 100 -2.93 11.83 4.24
CA ASP A 100 -4.26 11.54 4.80
C ASP A 100 -4.60 10.07 5.05
N ASP A 101 -3.70 9.12 4.77
CA ASP A 101 -3.89 7.74 5.20
C ASP A 101 -3.92 7.63 6.73
N ILE A 102 -4.81 6.78 7.25
CA ILE A 102 -4.93 6.50 8.67
C ILE A 102 -4.33 5.13 8.98
N GLY A 103 -3.40 5.13 9.92
CA GLY A 103 -2.65 3.95 10.34
C GLY A 103 -2.39 3.89 11.84
N LEU A 104 -1.56 2.94 12.23
CA LEU A 104 -1.09 2.71 13.58
C LEU A 104 0.38 3.13 13.66
N ALA A 105 0.70 4.02 14.59
CA ALA A 105 2.08 4.22 15.03
C ALA A 105 2.35 3.32 16.23
N VAL A 106 3.40 2.50 16.16
CA VAL A 106 3.87 1.65 17.25
C VAL A 106 5.22 2.16 17.72
N PHE A 107 5.39 2.29 19.02
CA PHE A 107 6.59 2.86 19.63
C PHE A 107 7.43 1.76 20.28
N ALA A 108 8.73 1.78 20.00
CA ALA A 108 9.65 0.83 20.57
C ALA A 108 9.86 1.09 22.07
N SER A 109 10.19 0.04 22.81
CA SER A 109 10.50 0.14 24.25
C SER A 109 11.80 0.89 24.53
N ARG A 110 12.67 1.07 23.53
CA ARG A 110 13.98 1.74 23.60
C ARG A 110 14.21 2.61 22.37
N ASP A 111 15.19 3.51 22.49
CA ASP A 111 15.68 4.33 21.38
C ASP A 111 16.16 3.45 20.21
N ILE A 112 15.56 3.66 19.04
CA ILE A 112 15.88 2.91 17.79
C ILE A 112 16.59 3.78 16.75
N SER A 113 17.00 5.00 17.08
CA SER A 113 17.68 5.92 16.15
C SER A 113 18.94 5.32 15.53
N ALA A 114 19.77 4.64 16.32
CA ALA A 114 20.98 3.99 15.85
C ALA A 114 20.66 2.83 14.87
N VAL A 115 19.66 2.00 15.19
CA VAL A 115 19.21 0.91 14.31
C VAL A 115 18.60 1.44 13.02
N LYS A 116 17.82 2.53 13.07
CA LYS A 116 17.28 3.21 11.88
C LYS A 116 18.41 3.68 10.95
N ALA A 117 19.47 4.24 11.52
CA ALA A 117 20.59 4.78 10.76
C ALA A 117 21.49 3.68 10.17
N THR A 118 21.82 2.64 10.94
CA THR A 118 22.81 1.62 10.55
C THR A 118 22.19 0.41 9.87
N LYS A 119 20.89 0.16 10.08
CA LYS A 119 20.18 -1.07 9.68
C LYS A 119 20.84 -2.35 10.22
N ALA A 120 21.50 -2.23 11.37
CA ALA A 120 22.23 -3.30 12.03
C ALA A 120 22.00 -3.28 13.54
N ALA A 121 22.44 -4.33 14.22
CA ALA A 121 22.43 -4.36 15.69
C ALA A 121 23.23 -3.16 16.24
N ALA A 122 22.60 -2.40 17.13
CA ALA A 122 23.20 -1.21 17.74
C ALA A 122 22.68 -1.02 19.17
N ASN A 123 23.49 -0.39 20.01
CA ASN A 123 23.04 0.07 21.32
C ASN A 123 22.01 1.21 21.15
N PRO A 124 21.08 1.40 22.10
CA PRO A 124 20.19 2.54 22.10
C PRO A 124 20.96 3.87 22.00
N GLY A 125 20.52 4.78 21.13
CA GLY A 125 21.15 6.09 20.97
C GLY A 125 21.02 6.99 22.20
N SER A 126 20.07 6.68 23.08
CA SER A 126 19.86 7.33 24.37
C SER A 126 19.13 6.39 25.34
N PHE A 127 18.98 6.81 26.59
CA PHE A 127 18.26 6.06 27.63
C PHE A 127 16.74 6.27 27.61
N ARG A 128 16.19 6.91 26.56
CA ARG A 128 14.75 7.12 26.42
C ARG A 128 14.02 5.78 26.27
N GLN A 129 12.80 5.72 26.79
CA GLN A 129 11.93 4.55 26.76
C GLN A 129 10.52 4.97 26.38
N PHE A 130 9.83 4.18 25.56
CA PHE A 130 8.44 4.41 25.18
C PHE A 130 8.18 5.84 24.69
N SER A 131 9.10 6.34 23.84
CA SER A 131 9.09 7.71 23.33
C SER A 131 8.39 7.79 21.98
N LEU A 132 7.67 8.88 21.73
CA LEU A 132 7.02 9.13 20.44
C LEU A 132 8.02 9.22 19.27
N SER A 133 9.28 9.59 19.54
CA SER A 133 10.35 9.63 18.51
C SER A 133 10.78 8.24 18.02
N ASP A 134 10.52 7.21 18.80
CA ASP A 134 10.94 5.82 18.53
C ASP A 134 9.80 5.01 17.89
N GLY A 135 9.04 5.69 17.01
CA GLY A 135 7.92 5.13 16.31
C GLY A 135 8.28 4.43 14.99
N LEU A 136 7.43 3.48 14.64
CA LEU A 136 7.27 2.83 13.33
C LEU A 136 5.80 2.96 12.90
N TYR A 137 5.53 3.07 11.61
CA TYR A 137 4.18 3.21 11.06
C TYR A 137 3.72 1.95 10.34
N ILE A 138 2.46 1.58 10.57
CA ILE A 138 1.74 0.49 9.89
C ILE A 138 0.41 1.07 9.38
N GLY A 139 0.23 1.10 8.06
CA GLY A 139 -0.93 1.74 7.41
C GLY A 139 -2.12 0.82 7.15
N GLY A 140 -3.25 1.42 6.76
CA GLY A 140 -4.37 0.71 6.14
C GLY A 140 -5.54 0.34 7.05
N PHE A 141 -5.73 1.04 8.18
CA PHE A 141 -6.79 0.68 9.13
C PHE A 141 -8.14 1.36 8.86
N LEU A 142 -8.15 2.64 8.45
CA LEU A 142 -9.38 3.45 8.32
C LEU A 142 -9.40 4.29 7.03
N ASN A 143 -8.83 3.77 5.95
CA ASN A 143 -8.79 4.46 4.66
C ASN A 143 -10.12 4.31 3.88
N GLY A 144 -10.33 5.16 2.88
CA GLY A 144 -11.50 5.11 2.00
C GLY A 144 -11.55 3.89 1.06
N VAL A 145 -12.61 3.80 0.25
CA VAL A 145 -12.79 2.71 -0.73
C VAL A 145 -11.71 2.77 -1.82
N PRO A 146 -10.95 1.70 -2.08
CA PRO A 146 -9.88 1.72 -3.07
C PRO A 146 -10.41 1.66 -4.51
N THR A 147 -9.79 2.41 -5.41
CA THR A 147 -10.02 2.35 -6.87
C THR A 147 -8.97 1.51 -7.62
N GLN A 148 -7.89 1.13 -6.93
CA GLN A 148 -6.82 0.27 -7.42
C GLN A 148 -6.52 -0.78 -6.34
N TYR A 149 -6.61 -2.06 -6.68
CA TYR A 149 -6.50 -3.13 -5.71
C TYR A 149 -6.17 -4.49 -6.33
N VAL A 150 -5.65 -5.40 -5.49
CA VAL A 150 -5.67 -6.85 -5.71
C VAL A 150 -6.56 -7.46 -4.63
N ARG A 151 -7.62 -8.15 -5.01
CA ARG A 151 -8.60 -8.70 -4.07
C ARG A 151 -8.73 -10.21 -4.25
N PHE A 152 -8.60 -10.94 -3.14
CA PHE A 152 -8.88 -12.36 -3.05
C PHE A 152 -10.28 -12.57 -2.47
N SER A 153 -11.06 -13.46 -3.07
CA SER A 153 -12.41 -13.79 -2.61
C SER A 153 -12.79 -15.22 -3.00
N THR A 154 -13.94 -15.69 -2.52
CA THR A 154 -14.47 -17.02 -2.89
C THR A 154 -14.80 -17.14 -4.38
N THR A 155 -15.03 -16.02 -5.07
CA THR A 155 -15.32 -15.99 -6.52
C THR A 155 -14.05 -15.88 -7.37
N GLY A 156 -12.87 -15.69 -6.77
CA GLY A 156 -11.59 -15.60 -7.48
C GLY A 156 -10.74 -14.40 -7.07
N VAL A 157 -9.82 -14.03 -7.97
CA VAL A 157 -8.85 -12.94 -7.79
C VAL A 157 -9.14 -11.81 -8.78
N GLU A 158 -9.24 -10.59 -8.27
CA GLU A 158 -9.40 -9.37 -9.07
C GLU A 158 -8.11 -8.54 -9.00
N ILE A 159 -7.60 -8.10 -10.16
CA ILE A 159 -6.51 -7.12 -10.27
C ILE A 159 -7.09 -5.90 -11.00
N VAL A 160 -7.30 -4.80 -10.26
CA VAL A 160 -7.98 -3.60 -10.76
C VAL A 160 -7.05 -2.41 -10.64
N THR A 161 -6.93 -1.63 -11.71
CA THR A 161 -6.17 -0.38 -11.76
C THR A 161 -6.83 0.62 -12.71
N PRO A 162 -6.81 1.92 -12.40
CA PRO A 162 -7.22 2.96 -13.35
C PRO A 162 -6.14 3.22 -14.44
N GLY A 163 -4.92 2.70 -14.23
CA GLY A 163 -3.79 2.87 -15.15
C GLY A 163 -3.49 1.61 -15.97
N VAL A 164 -2.21 1.41 -16.24
CA VAL A 164 -1.71 0.26 -17.01
C VAL A 164 -1.26 -0.86 -16.08
N VAL A 165 -1.52 -2.11 -16.46
CA VAL A 165 -0.89 -3.29 -15.85
C VAL A 165 0.34 -3.67 -16.67
N ASN A 166 1.53 -3.49 -16.10
CA ASN A 166 2.79 -3.92 -16.71
C ASN A 166 3.24 -5.24 -16.09
N VAL A 167 3.39 -6.29 -16.91
CA VAL A 167 3.91 -7.60 -16.49
C VAL A 167 5.21 -7.87 -17.23
N GLN A 168 6.31 -7.98 -16.50
CA GLN A 168 7.64 -8.25 -17.05
C GLN A 168 8.23 -9.49 -16.39
N ALA A 169 8.73 -10.40 -17.23
CA ALA A 169 9.45 -11.59 -16.80
C ALA A 169 10.75 -11.71 -17.58
N GLY A 170 11.82 -12.17 -16.94
CA GLY A 170 13.07 -12.53 -17.63
C GLY A 170 12.98 -13.82 -18.44
N GLY A 171 11.86 -14.54 -18.33
CA GLY A 171 11.56 -15.78 -19.05
C GLY A 171 10.14 -15.77 -19.60
N THR A 172 9.39 -16.84 -19.35
CA THR A 172 8.04 -17.03 -19.89
C THR A 172 6.95 -16.51 -18.94
N VAL A 173 5.91 -15.89 -19.51
CA VAL A 173 4.63 -15.67 -18.82
C VAL A 173 3.63 -16.72 -19.30
N THR A 174 3.18 -17.60 -18.39
CA THR A 174 2.20 -18.65 -18.70
C THR A 174 0.84 -18.32 -18.08
N ILE A 175 -0.23 -18.40 -18.88
CA ILE A 175 -1.61 -18.24 -18.41
C ILE A 175 -2.37 -19.55 -18.70
N THR A 176 -2.77 -20.25 -17.64
CA THR A 176 -3.51 -21.52 -17.75
C THR A 176 -4.94 -21.31 -17.29
N SER A 177 -5.89 -21.41 -18.21
CA SER A 177 -7.34 -21.31 -17.93
C SER A 177 -8.10 -22.11 -19.00
N PRO A 178 -9.26 -22.72 -18.67
CA PRO A 178 -10.13 -23.33 -19.68
C PRO A 178 -10.60 -22.34 -20.74
N ASN A 179 -10.72 -21.05 -20.38
CA ASN A 179 -11.12 -19.99 -21.30
C ASN A 179 -10.35 -18.69 -21.01
N MET A 180 -9.93 -17.99 -22.07
CA MET A 180 -9.33 -16.66 -21.99
C MET A 180 -10.19 -15.68 -22.78
N ARG A 181 -10.60 -14.57 -22.14
CA ARG A 181 -11.36 -13.50 -22.78
C ARG A 181 -10.58 -12.20 -22.73
N LEU A 182 -10.26 -11.65 -23.90
CA LEU A 182 -9.59 -10.37 -24.08
C LEU A 182 -10.61 -9.40 -24.70
N VAL A 183 -10.94 -8.32 -23.99
CA VAL A 183 -11.92 -7.33 -24.47
C VAL A 183 -11.15 -6.08 -24.89
N GLY A 184 -10.98 -5.92 -26.19
CA GLY A 184 -10.23 -4.84 -26.80
C GLY A 184 -9.28 -5.33 -27.89
N PRO A 185 -8.60 -4.43 -28.60
CA PRO A 185 -7.57 -4.79 -29.57
C PRO A 185 -6.40 -5.53 -28.90
N VAL A 186 -5.90 -6.58 -29.57
CA VAL A 186 -4.72 -7.33 -29.13
C VAL A 186 -3.59 -7.07 -30.10
N HIS A 187 -2.45 -6.58 -29.59
CA HIS A 187 -1.24 -6.34 -30.38
C HIS A 187 -0.16 -7.35 -29.96
N VAL A 188 0.27 -8.18 -30.90
CA VAL A 188 1.34 -9.17 -30.70
C VAL A 188 2.50 -8.79 -31.62
N THR A 189 3.65 -8.42 -31.03
CA THR A 189 4.86 -8.03 -31.77
C THR A 189 5.66 -9.23 -32.27
N GLY A 190 5.52 -10.39 -31.59
CA GLY A 190 6.15 -11.65 -31.98
C GLY A 190 5.25 -12.52 -32.85
N ALA A 191 5.69 -13.76 -33.10
CA ALA A 191 4.87 -14.75 -33.76
C ALA A 191 3.69 -15.17 -32.86
N LEU A 192 2.53 -15.37 -33.47
CA LEU A 192 1.37 -15.99 -32.85
C LEU A 192 1.23 -17.42 -33.40
N THR A 193 1.34 -18.41 -32.52
CA THR A 193 1.11 -19.83 -32.84
C THR A 193 -0.16 -20.28 -32.13
N GLY A 194 -1.05 -20.96 -32.85
CA GLY A 194 -2.21 -21.63 -32.29
C GLY A 194 -2.22 -23.08 -32.74
N ASP A 195 -2.43 -24.01 -31.79
CA ASP A 195 -2.39 -25.45 -32.05
C ASP A 195 -3.74 -26.02 -32.52
N SER A 196 -4.70 -25.13 -32.82
CA SER A 196 -6.06 -25.48 -33.24
C SER A 196 -6.63 -24.42 -34.19
N THR A 197 -7.95 -24.33 -34.29
CA THR A 197 -8.63 -23.41 -35.21
C THR A 197 -8.67 -21.98 -34.65
N ALA A 198 -8.34 -21.01 -35.51
CA ALA A 198 -8.62 -19.59 -35.27
C ALA A 198 -9.82 -19.16 -36.14
N ALA A 199 -10.81 -18.54 -35.52
CA ALA A 199 -12.00 -18.03 -36.21
C ALA A 199 -12.09 -16.51 -36.04
N PHE A 200 -12.29 -15.80 -37.14
CA PHE A 200 -12.44 -14.35 -37.19
C PHE A 200 -13.77 -14.01 -37.87
N THR A 201 -14.55 -13.13 -37.25
CA THR A 201 -15.79 -12.61 -37.87
C THR A 201 -15.53 -11.40 -38.77
N GLY A 202 -14.38 -10.74 -38.61
CA GLY A 202 -13.93 -9.64 -39.44
C GLY A 202 -12.94 -10.08 -40.52
N ALA A 203 -12.58 -9.16 -41.40
CA ALA A 203 -11.56 -9.39 -42.42
C ALA A 203 -10.20 -9.69 -41.78
N VAL A 204 -9.51 -10.69 -42.32
CA VAL A 204 -8.12 -11.03 -41.97
C VAL A 204 -7.24 -10.59 -43.13
N SER A 205 -6.15 -9.88 -42.84
CA SER A 205 -5.18 -9.49 -43.85
C SER A 205 -3.77 -9.86 -43.42
N GLY A 206 -2.98 -10.40 -44.35
CA GLY A 206 -1.54 -10.63 -44.18
C GLY A 206 -0.76 -9.70 -45.09
N ASP A 207 0.21 -8.96 -44.54
CA ASP A 207 1.03 -7.99 -45.30
C ASP A 207 0.19 -7.04 -46.19
N GLY A 208 -0.91 -6.53 -45.63
CA GLY A 208 -1.85 -5.64 -46.31
C GLY A 208 -2.79 -6.32 -47.34
N ARG A 209 -2.66 -7.62 -47.60
CA ARG A 209 -3.56 -8.36 -48.51
C ARG A 209 -4.68 -9.02 -47.73
N SER A 210 -5.93 -8.66 -48.04
CA SER A 210 -7.10 -9.30 -47.44
C SER A 210 -7.21 -10.76 -47.89
N LEU A 211 -7.32 -11.67 -46.93
CA LEU A 211 -7.53 -13.10 -47.17
C LEU A 211 -8.87 -13.37 -47.87
N THR A 212 -9.89 -12.55 -47.61
CA THR A 212 -11.21 -12.72 -48.25
C THR A 212 -11.21 -12.30 -49.71
N THR A 213 -10.37 -11.36 -50.14
CA THR A 213 -10.46 -10.78 -51.51
C THR A 213 -9.19 -10.91 -52.34
N HIS A 214 -8.18 -11.64 -51.88
CA HIS A 214 -6.93 -11.78 -52.62
C HIS A 214 -7.14 -12.52 -53.96
N LYS A 215 -6.32 -12.15 -54.95
CA LYS A 215 -6.34 -12.75 -56.29
C LYS A 215 -4.98 -13.38 -56.60
N HIS A 216 -5.01 -14.42 -57.43
CA HIS A 216 -3.81 -15.04 -57.99
C HIS A 216 -3.62 -14.58 -59.44
N THR A 217 -2.40 -14.22 -59.83
CA THR A 217 -2.03 -13.83 -61.20
C THR A 217 -1.24 -14.95 -61.89
N GLY A 218 -1.20 -14.96 -63.23
CA GLY A 218 -0.39 -15.93 -63.99
C GLY A 218 -1.06 -17.29 -64.23
N VAL A 219 -2.39 -17.35 -64.14
CA VAL A 219 -3.19 -18.54 -64.47
C VAL A 219 -3.87 -18.38 -65.83
N THR A 220 -3.88 -19.43 -66.66
CA THR A 220 -4.71 -19.46 -67.88
C THR A 220 -6.16 -19.63 -67.46
N VAL A 221 -6.97 -18.60 -67.67
CA VAL A 221 -8.39 -18.62 -67.35
C VAL A 221 -9.08 -19.57 -68.34
N GLY A 222 -9.54 -20.73 -67.86
CA GLY A 222 -10.47 -21.58 -68.62
C GLY A 222 -11.84 -20.89 -68.78
N GLY A 223 -12.84 -21.56 -69.35
CA GLY A 223 -14.17 -20.97 -69.56
C GLY A 223 -14.97 -20.58 -68.30
N GLY A 224 -14.36 -20.60 -67.11
CA GLY A 224 -14.98 -20.22 -65.85
C GLY A 224 -14.06 -19.35 -65.00
N ASN A 225 -14.66 -18.44 -64.22
CA ASN A 225 -13.95 -17.75 -63.14
C ASN A 225 -13.63 -18.77 -62.03
N THR A 226 -12.50 -18.61 -61.32
CA THR A 226 -12.45 -19.14 -59.96
C THR A 226 -13.53 -18.40 -59.17
N GLY A 227 -14.48 -19.13 -58.58
CA GLY A 227 -15.63 -18.55 -57.88
C GLY A 227 -15.16 -17.55 -56.82
N GLY A 228 -15.79 -16.37 -56.77
CA GLY A 228 -15.47 -15.36 -55.76
C GLY A 228 -15.78 -15.86 -54.36
N SER A 229 -15.07 -15.32 -53.36
CA SER A 229 -15.48 -15.43 -51.96
C SER A 229 -16.89 -14.83 -51.81
N ILE A 230 -17.84 -15.64 -51.38
CA ILE A 230 -19.21 -15.20 -51.10
C ILE A 230 -19.21 -14.49 -49.72
N PRO A 231 -20.00 -13.41 -49.49
CA PRO A 231 -20.06 -12.70 -48.21
C PRO A 231 -20.33 -13.58 -46.99
#